data_AF-A0A926ZJP2-F1
#
_entry.id   AF-A0A926ZJP2-F1
#
_cell.length_a   1.000
_cell.length_b   1.000
_cell.length_c   1.000
_cell.angle_alpha   90.00
_cell.angle_beta   90.00
_cell.angle_gamma   90.00
#
_symmetry.space_group_name_H-M   'P 1'
#
loop_
_entity.id
_entity.type
_entity.pdbx_description
1 polymer ?
#
loop_
_entity_poly.entity_id
_entity_poly.type
_entity_poly.pdbx_seq_one_letter_code
_entity_poly.pdbx_strand_id
1 'polypeptide(L)'
;MNGREHIKIDAGNYQRGKLKGRKPTSAQLCKHRDGNYYIHIQIKDSAPTPIKSNNVIGVDFGRRDIAVTSNGDKWDGKQINDVRDKFSRVRASLQKKATKGTRSTRRRARQILKRLSGKERRFQQWLNHNISKSIIQSALKNHAVVAIEDLTGIRERTLQLPRSKTERRRSNSWSFYQLRSFLEYKGIQFGVEVIAVPPAWTSQTCHQCLHIGLRSDKRFKCINEACSWSGDADFNGSKNIAAIGVNLVNSPRGSNCLCCVLSVDSSGLLKAHTVPDRGSVWVVYF
;
A
#
# COMPACT_ATOMS: atom_id res chain seq x y z
N MET A 1 1.47 42.71 -25.72
CA MET A 1 1.50 41.44 -24.95
C MET A 1 1.44 40.32 -25.96
N ASN A 2 2.56 39.67 -26.24
CA ASN A 2 2.65 38.67 -27.31
C ASN A 2 1.81 37.44 -26.91
N GLY A 3 0.98 36.97 -27.84
CA GLY A 3 -0.07 35.98 -27.62
C GLY A 3 0.44 34.56 -27.36
N ARG A 4 0.02 33.59 -28.19
CA ARG A 4 0.42 32.18 -28.02
C ARG A 4 1.85 31.98 -28.49
N GLU A 5 2.70 31.41 -27.63
CA GLU A 5 4.08 31.04 -27.97
C GLU A 5 4.21 29.54 -28.25
N HIS A 6 4.97 29.20 -29.29
CA HIS A 6 5.30 27.82 -29.64
C HIS A 6 6.59 27.40 -28.93
N ILE A 7 6.45 26.63 -27.86
CA ILE A 7 7.60 26.13 -27.07
C ILE A 7 7.85 24.67 -27.44
N LYS A 8 9.09 24.36 -27.82
CA LYS A 8 9.51 22.98 -28.07
C LYS A 8 9.56 22.21 -26.76
N ILE A 9 8.82 21.11 -26.68
CA ILE A 9 8.82 20.22 -25.52
C ILE A 9 10.02 19.27 -25.61
N ASP A 10 10.89 19.30 -24.60
CA ASP A 10 11.93 18.30 -24.42
C ASP A 10 11.35 17.04 -23.76
N ALA A 11 10.83 16.12 -24.59
CA ALA A 11 10.24 14.86 -24.15
C ALA A 11 11.17 13.68 -24.48
N GLY A 12 11.47 12.82 -23.51
CA GLY A 12 12.19 11.57 -23.76
C GLY A 12 11.38 10.56 -24.58
N ASN A 13 12.04 9.49 -25.04
CA ASN A 13 11.41 8.44 -25.86
C ASN A 13 10.20 7.79 -25.18
N TYR A 14 10.27 7.59 -23.86
CA TYR A 14 9.15 7.07 -23.07
C TYR A 14 7.92 7.98 -23.15
N GLN A 15 8.10 9.29 -22.93
CA GLN A 15 7.02 10.28 -22.97
C GLN A 15 6.44 10.38 -24.39
N ARG A 16 7.30 10.43 -25.41
CA ARG A 16 6.86 10.42 -26.81
C ARG A 16 6.05 9.17 -27.14
N GLY A 17 6.50 8.00 -26.69
CA GLY A 17 5.76 6.74 -26.85
C GLY A 17 4.39 6.75 -26.17
N LYS A 18 4.28 7.36 -24.98
CA LYS A 18 2.99 7.52 -24.28
C LYS A 18 2.05 8.52 -24.95
N LEU A 19 2.57 9.52 -25.66
CA LEU A 19 1.77 10.50 -26.38
C LEU A 19 1.39 10.04 -27.79
N LYS A 20 2.17 9.14 -28.39
CA LYS A 20 1.95 8.67 -29.76
C LYS A 20 0.56 8.04 -29.91
N GLY A 21 -0.23 8.57 -30.83
CA GLY A 21 -1.58 8.08 -31.12
C GLY A 21 -2.64 8.41 -30.08
N ARG A 22 -2.32 9.23 -29.06
CA ARG A 22 -3.26 9.62 -28.01
C ARG A 22 -3.51 11.13 -28.04
N LYS A 23 -4.73 11.54 -27.71
CA LYS A 23 -5.11 12.96 -27.61
C LYS A 23 -5.02 13.41 -26.15
N PRO A 24 -4.12 14.34 -25.80
CA PRO A 24 -4.11 14.96 -24.48
C PRO A 24 -5.44 15.65 -24.18
N THR A 25 -5.91 15.53 -22.95
CA THR A 25 -7.14 16.21 -22.48
C THR A 25 -6.83 17.58 -21.91
N SER A 26 -5.75 17.69 -21.15
CA SER A 26 -5.31 18.95 -20.54
C SER A 26 -3.79 18.94 -20.36
N ALA A 27 -3.21 20.13 -20.25
CA ALA A 27 -1.80 20.29 -19.92
C ALA A 27 -1.61 21.46 -18.95
N GLN A 28 -0.81 21.25 -17.90
CA GLN A 28 -0.49 22.29 -16.92
C GLN A 28 1.02 22.53 -16.91
N LEU A 29 1.45 23.78 -17.07
CA LEU A 29 2.84 24.18 -16.94
C LEU A 29 3.13 24.51 -15.47
N CYS A 30 4.15 23.87 -14.90
CA CYS A 30 4.53 24.02 -13.50
C CYS A 30 6.00 24.39 -13.39
N LYS A 31 6.31 25.45 -12.63
CA LYS A 31 7.68 25.78 -12.25
C LYS A 31 8.09 24.95 -11.05
N HIS A 32 9.17 24.19 -11.18
CA HIS A 32 9.65 23.29 -10.14
C HIS A 32 10.77 23.95 -9.30
N ARG A 33 11.12 23.34 -8.16
CA ARG A 33 12.03 23.93 -7.15
C ARG A 33 13.49 24.03 -7.61
N ASP A 34 13.84 23.30 -8.66
CA ASP A 34 15.13 23.37 -9.35
C ASP A 34 15.22 24.54 -10.33
N GLY A 35 14.12 25.29 -10.53
CA GLY A 35 14.05 26.41 -11.47
C GLY A 35 13.57 26.02 -12.87
N ASN A 36 13.43 24.71 -13.14
CA ASN A 36 12.99 24.21 -14.43
C ASN A 36 11.46 24.22 -14.54
N TYR A 37 10.97 24.32 -15.77
CA TYR A 37 9.55 24.21 -16.09
C TYR A 37 9.23 22.80 -16.55
N TYR A 38 8.17 22.23 -16.00
CA TYR A 38 7.64 20.92 -16.36
C TYR A 38 6.21 21.08 -16.86
N ILE A 39 5.85 20.32 -17.90
CA ILE A 39 4.47 20.27 -18.38
C ILE A 39 3.83 18.94 -17.97
N HIS A 40 2.73 19.00 -17.23
CA HIS A 40 1.94 17.83 -16.84
C HIS A 40 0.83 17.64 -17.85
N ILE A 41 0.99 16.66 -18.73
CA ILE A 41 0.03 16.33 -19.78
C ILE A 41 -0.86 15.20 -19.29
N GLN A 42 -2.17 15.43 -19.27
CA GLN A 42 -3.17 14.43 -18.89
C GLN A 42 -3.71 13.73 -20.13
N ILE A 43 -3.80 12.40 -20.05
CA ILE A 43 -4.32 11.54 -21.10
C ILE A 43 -5.38 10.65 -20.47
N LYS A 44 -6.57 10.59 -21.07
CA LYS A 44 -7.58 9.59 -20.71
C LYS A 44 -7.36 8.34 -21.56
N ASP A 45 -7.34 7.19 -20.92
CA ASP A 45 -7.19 5.87 -21.54
C ASP A 45 -8.30 4.97 -21.02
N SER A 46 -8.88 4.14 -21.88
CA SER A 46 -9.86 3.15 -21.45
C SER A 46 -9.12 1.98 -20.81
N ALA A 47 -9.44 1.65 -19.57
CA ALA A 47 -8.89 0.47 -18.92
C ALA A 47 -9.32 -0.80 -19.68
N PRO A 48 -8.44 -1.81 -19.79
CA PRO A 48 -8.83 -3.10 -20.35
C PRO A 48 -9.92 -3.74 -19.49
N THR A 49 -10.74 -4.60 -20.10
CA THR A 49 -11.77 -5.36 -19.39
C THR A 49 -11.13 -6.23 -18.30
N PRO A 50 -11.64 -6.20 -17.05
CA PRO A 50 -11.10 -7.02 -15.97
C PRO A 50 -11.16 -8.51 -16.29
N ILE A 51 -10.10 -9.24 -15.95
CA ILE A 51 -10.04 -10.69 -16.03
C ILE A 51 -11.04 -11.27 -15.02
N LYS A 52 -12.04 -12.00 -15.51
CA LYS A 52 -12.92 -12.79 -14.66
C LYS A 52 -12.27 -14.16 -14.45
N SER A 53 -11.87 -14.45 -13.22
CA SER A 53 -11.26 -15.73 -12.87
C SER A 53 -11.55 -16.10 -11.43
N ASN A 54 -11.71 -17.40 -11.19
CA ASN A 54 -11.83 -17.95 -9.84
C ASN A 54 -10.45 -18.20 -9.19
N ASN A 55 -9.36 -18.00 -9.95
CA ASN A 55 -8.01 -18.08 -9.42
C ASN A 55 -7.69 -16.78 -8.66
N VAL A 56 -7.27 -16.90 -7.41
CA VAL A 56 -6.99 -15.75 -6.54
C VAL A 56 -5.59 -15.88 -5.95
N ILE A 57 -4.79 -14.83 -6.10
CA ILE A 57 -3.52 -14.66 -5.41
C ILE A 57 -3.77 -13.82 -4.16
N GLY A 58 -3.67 -14.45 -3.00
CA GLY A 58 -3.72 -13.75 -1.72
C GLY A 58 -2.36 -13.12 -1.40
N VAL A 59 -2.37 -11.89 -0.91
CA VAL A 59 -1.17 -11.13 -0.56
C VAL A 59 -1.28 -10.66 0.88
N ASP A 60 -0.45 -11.25 1.74
CA ASP A 60 -0.29 -10.83 3.13
C ASP A 60 0.78 -9.74 3.21
N PHE A 61 0.51 -8.65 3.93
CA PHE A 61 1.47 -7.57 4.13
C PHE A 61 2.02 -7.58 5.55
N GLY A 62 3.33 -7.76 5.68
CA GLY A 62 4.00 -7.84 6.98
C GLY A 62 4.95 -6.69 7.28
N ARG A 63 5.45 -6.67 8.53
CA ARG A 63 6.53 -5.77 8.97
C ARG A 63 7.93 -6.33 8.72
N ARG A 64 8.08 -7.65 8.85
CA ARG A 64 9.36 -8.34 8.64
C ARG A 64 9.54 -8.65 7.16
N ASP A 65 8.55 -9.28 6.56
CA ASP A 65 8.43 -9.45 5.11
C ASP A 65 7.36 -8.49 4.62
N ILE A 66 7.63 -7.81 3.52
CA ILE A 66 6.80 -6.71 3.05
C ILE A 66 5.49 -7.21 2.46
N ALA A 67 5.61 -8.24 1.64
CA ALA A 67 4.50 -8.95 1.07
C ALA A 67 4.89 -10.42 0.96
N VAL A 68 3.92 -11.30 1.20
CA VAL A 68 4.01 -12.74 0.96
C VAL A 68 2.77 -13.13 0.16
N THR A 69 2.96 -13.86 -0.94
CA THR A 69 1.85 -14.30 -1.78
C THR A 69 1.51 -15.76 -1.52
N SER A 70 0.26 -16.13 -1.82
CA SER A 70 -0.21 -17.51 -1.81
C SER A 70 0.51 -18.42 -2.81
N ASN A 71 1.26 -17.85 -3.75
CA ASN A 71 2.09 -18.58 -4.72
C ASN A 71 3.52 -18.83 -4.22
N GLY A 72 3.88 -18.27 -3.05
CA GLY A 72 5.20 -18.43 -2.45
C GLY A 72 6.17 -17.27 -2.72
N ASP A 73 5.81 -16.30 -3.57
CA ASP A 73 6.63 -15.10 -3.77
C ASP A 73 6.69 -14.30 -2.46
N LYS A 74 7.91 -13.89 -2.10
CA LYS A 74 8.22 -13.25 -0.82
C LYS A 74 9.19 -12.09 -1.02
N TRP A 75 8.86 -10.93 -0.45
CA TRP A 75 9.73 -9.75 -0.46
C TRP A 75 10.25 -9.48 0.94
N ASP A 76 11.50 -9.90 1.21
CA ASP A 76 12.16 -9.70 2.50
C ASP A 76 12.37 -8.21 2.81
N GLY A 77 12.00 -7.79 4.01
CA GLY A 77 12.18 -6.44 4.51
C GLY A 77 13.55 -6.18 5.13
N LYS A 78 14.43 -7.19 5.31
CA LYS A 78 15.73 -7.03 6.00
C LYS A 78 16.61 -5.96 5.37
N GLN A 79 16.91 -6.09 4.07
CA GLN A 79 17.74 -5.10 3.35
C GLN A 79 17.14 -3.68 3.42
N ILE A 80 15.82 -3.59 3.41
CA ILE A 80 15.08 -2.33 3.45
C ILE A 80 15.12 -1.71 4.85
N ASN A 81 15.04 -2.55 5.88
CA ASN A 81 15.25 -2.14 7.27
C ASN A 81 16.68 -1.64 7.49
N ASP A 82 17.70 -2.28 6.90
CA ASP A 82 19.09 -1.81 6.99
C ASP A 82 19.28 -0.43 6.34
N VAL A 83 18.69 -0.23 5.16
CA VAL A 83 18.69 1.07 4.46
C VAL A 83 17.98 2.14 5.31
N ARG A 84 16.81 1.82 5.87
CA ARG A 84 16.05 2.74 6.75
C ARG A 84 16.81 3.06 8.04
N ASP A 85 17.48 2.09 8.62
CA ASP A 85 18.27 2.27 9.83
C ASP A 85 19.50 3.14 9.55
N LYS A 86 20.13 2.99 8.39
CA LYS A 86 21.16 3.92 7.91
C LYS A 86 20.62 5.33 7.75
N PHE A 87 19.47 5.53 7.10
CA PHE A 87 18.85 6.85 6.97
C PHE A 87 18.51 7.47 8.33
N SER A 88 17.98 6.68 9.26
CA SER A 88 17.65 7.12 10.62
C SER A 88 18.89 7.56 11.39
N ARG A 89 19.97 6.76 11.37
CA ARG A 89 21.24 7.09 12.03
C ARG A 89 21.86 8.38 11.47
N VAL A 90 21.93 8.49 10.14
CA VAL A 90 22.47 9.69 9.47
C VAL A 90 21.64 10.93 9.82
N ARG A 91 20.30 10.82 9.78
CA ARG A 91 19.40 11.92 10.15
C ARG A 91 19.60 12.36 11.60
N ALA A 92 19.63 11.41 12.54
CA ALA A 92 19.81 11.70 13.96
C ALA A 92 21.15 12.39 14.24
N SER A 93 22.24 11.92 13.60
CA SER A 93 23.56 12.53 13.71
C SER A 93 23.57 13.97 13.18
N LEU A 94 22.97 14.20 12.01
CA LEU A 94 22.87 15.54 11.42
C LEU A 94 21.99 16.47 12.24
N GLN A 95 20.87 15.98 12.78
CA GLN A 95 20.00 16.76 13.68
C GLN A 95 20.74 17.16 14.96
N LYS A 96 21.48 16.24 15.59
CA LYS A 96 22.32 16.55 16.76
C LYS A 96 23.33 17.66 16.44
N LYS A 97 24.03 17.56 15.30
CA LYS A 97 24.98 18.59 14.83
C LYS A 97 24.30 19.92 14.48
N ALA A 98 23.09 19.89 13.94
CA ALA A 98 22.30 21.08 13.61
C ALA A 98 21.80 21.84 14.86
N THR A 99 21.67 21.15 15.99
CA THR A 99 21.27 21.75 17.27
C THR A 99 22.48 22.18 18.11
N LYS A 100 23.45 21.29 18.30
CA LYS A 100 24.56 21.48 19.27
C LYS A 100 25.89 21.93 18.66
N GLY A 101 26.01 22.04 17.34
CA GLY A 101 27.26 22.40 16.68
C GLY A 101 27.58 23.90 16.65
N THR A 102 28.80 24.24 16.23
CA THR A 102 29.22 25.62 15.92
C THR A 102 28.34 26.25 14.83
N ARG A 103 28.36 27.59 14.68
CA ARG A 103 27.55 28.30 13.65
C ARG A 103 27.75 27.72 12.24
N SER A 104 29.00 27.47 11.84
CA SER A 104 29.34 26.85 10.55
C SER A 104 28.82 25.42 10.42
N THR A 105 29.00 24.60 11.46
CA THR A 105 28.51 23.22 11.51
C THR A 105 27.00 23.15 11.40
N ARG A 106 26.26 23.99 12.14
CA ARG A 106 24.80 24.05 12.09
C ARG A 106 24.30 24.40 10.69
N ARG A 107 24.89 25.40 10.04
CA ARG A 107 24.58 25.79 8.65
C ARG A 107 24.76 24.60 7.70
N ARG A 108 25.93 23.94 7.75
CA ARG A 108 26.24 22.80 6.86
C ARG A 108 25.32 21.60 7.12
N ALA A 109 25.05 21.27 8.38
CA ALA A 109 24.15 20.18 8.75
C ALA A 109 22.72 20.40 8.23
N ARG A 110 22.18 21.63 8.35
CA ARG A 110 20.85 21.97 7.79
C ARG A 110 20.80 21.89 6.27
N GLN A 111 21.85 22.33 5.58
CA GLN A 111 21.96 22.17 4.12
C GLN A 111 21.96 20.70 3.70
N ILE A 112 22.70 19.84 4.41
CA ILE A 112 22.72 18.40 4.15
C ILE A 112 21.34 17.79 4.42
N LEU A 113 20.68 18.15 5.53
CA LEU A 113 19.31 17.71 5.82
C LEU A 113 18.33 18.11 4.71
N LYS A 114 18.43 19.33 4.18
CA LYS A 114 17.63 19.78 3.03
C LYS A 114 17.89 18.93 1.79
N ARG A 115 19.16 18.61 1.50
CA ARG A 115 19.55 17.75 0.36
C ARG A 115 19.10 16.29 0.52
N LEU A 116 19.09 15.75 1.74
CA LEU A 116 18.63 14.39 2.03
C LEU A 116 17.11 14.28 2.15
N SER A 117 16.40 15.41 2.24
CA SER A 117 14.95 15.44 2.37
C SER A 117 14.25 14.66 1.25
N GLY A 118 13.30 13.82 1.65
CA GLY A 118 12.53 12.98 0.74
C GLY A 118 13.26 11.79 0.12
N LYS A 119 14.57 11.58 0.35
CA LYS A 119 15.29 10.40 -0.21
C LYS A 119 14.70 9.08 0.27
N GLU A 120 14.46 8.95 1.58
CA GLU A 120 13.85 7.74 2.16
C GLU A 120 12.44 7.48 1.58
N ARG A 121 11.64 8.55 1.42
CA ARG A 121 10.30 8.46 0.81
C ARG A 121 10.38 7.98 -0.64
N ARG A 122 11.32 8.51 -1.44
CA ARG A 122 11.51 8.08 -2.83
C ARG A 122 11.97 6.63 -2.93
N PHE A 123 12.87 6.20 -2.04
CA PHE A 123 13.30 4.80 -1.96
C PHE A 123 12.12 3.88 -1.64
N GLN A 124 11.31 4.22 -0.63
CA GLN A 124 10.10 3.47 -0.29
C GLN A 124 9.10 3.40 -1.44
N GLN A 125 8.89 4.53 -2.12
CA GLN A 125 8.00 4.60 -3.28
C GLN A 125 8.50 3.71 -4.40
N TRP A 126 9.79 3.76 -4.74
CA TRP A 126 10.42 2.91 -5.76
C TRP A 126 10.22 1.43 -5.44
N LEU A 127 10.48 1.03 -4.20
CA LEU A 127 10.27 -0.33 -3.72
C LEU A 127 8.81 -0.77 -3.88
N ASN A 128 7.86 0.03 -3.38
CA ASN A 128 6.44 -0.27 -3.49
C ASN A 128 5.99 -0.36 -4.96
N HIS A 129 6.55 0.46 -5.86
CA HIS A 129 6.29 0.32 -7.30
C HIS A 129 6.82 -0.99 -7.86
N ASN A 130 8.00 -1.47 -7.45
CA ASN A 130 8.53 -2.74 -7.95
C ASN A 130 7.70 -3.93 -7.46
N ILE A 131 7.38 -3.96 -6.17
CA ILE A 131 6.58 -5.04 -5.56
C ILE A 131 5.20 -5.12 -6.21
N SER A 132 4.46 -4.00 -6.24
CA SER A 132 3.13 -3.96 -6.88
C SER A 132 3.18 -4.33 -8.36
N LYS A 133 4.24 -3.94 -9.10
CA LYS A 133 4.39 -4.34 -10.51
C LYS A 133 4.56 -5.86 -10.61
N SER A 134 5.41 -6.45 -9.79
CA SER A 134 5.68 -7.89 -9.80
C SER A 134 4.44 -8.71 -9.46
N ILE A 135 3.68 -8.31 -8.43
CA ILE A 135 2.43 -8.97 -8.04
C ILE A 135 1.40 -8.94 -9.18
N ILE A 136 1.17 -7.76 -9.78
CA ILE A 136 0.20 -7.63 -10.88
C ILE A 136 0.65 -8.43 -12.11
N GLN A 137 1.95 -8.48 -12.41
CA GLN A 137 2.47 -9.31 -13.50
C GLN A 137 2.30 -10.81 -13.22
N SER A 138 2.52 -11.24 -11.97
CA SER A 138 2.27 -12.63 -11.56
C SER A 138 0.79 -12.98 -11.68
N ALA A 139 -0.11 -12.08 -11.27
CA ALA A 139 -1.56 -12.25 -11.42
C ALA A 139 -1.98 -12.34 -12.89
N LEU A 140 -1.42 -11.48 -13.75
CA LEU A 140 -1.68 -11.52 -15.18
C LEU A 140 -1.24 -12.84 -15.82
N LYS A 141 -0.04 -13.33 -15.47
CA LYS A 141 0.49 -14.61 -15.98
C LYS A 141 -0.35 -15.81 -15.57
N ASN A 142 -0.91 -15.78 -14.36
CA ASN A 142 -1.70 -16.88 -13.80
C ASN A 142 -3.22 -16.71 -14.04
N HIS A 143 -3.63 -15.71 -14.84
CA HIS A 143 -5.04 -15.34 -15.02
C HIS A 143 -5.78 -15.27 -13.68
N ALA A 144 -5.25 -14.51 -12.73
CA ALA A 144 -5.74 -14.47 -11.36
C ALA A 144 -6.17 -13.06 -10.92
N VAL A 145 -7.10 -13.02 -9.97
CA VAL A 145 -7.47 -11.84 -9.19
C VAL A 145 -6.49 -11.71 -8.01
N VAL A 146 -6.25 -10.49 -7.53
CA VAL A 146 -5.39 -10.25 -6.36
C VAL A 146 -6.26 -9.94 -5.14
N ALA A 147 -6.12 -10.71 -4.07
CA ALA A 147 -6.75 -10.44 -2.78
C ALA A 147 -5.73 -9.86 -1.80
N ILE A 148 -6.07 -8.75 -1.15
CA ILE A 148 -5.24 -8.10 -0.12
C ILE A 148 -6.05 -7.92 1.16
N GLU A 149 -5.40 -7.95 2.32
CA GLU A 149 -6.09 -7.58 3.56
C GLU A 149 -6.48 -6.10 3.60
N ASP A 150 -7.67 -5.83 4.11
CA ASP A 150 -8.06 -4.49 4.49
C ASP A 150 -7.36 -4.07 5.79
N LEU A 151 -6.21 -3.42 5.62
CA LEU A 151 -5.42 -2.89 6.73
C LEU A 151 -5.89 -1.52 7.21
N THR A 152 -7.10 -1.09 6.86
CA THR A 152 -7.71 0.13 7.41
C THR A 152 -7.67 0.07 8.95
N GLY A 153 -7.31 1.18 9.58
CA GLY A 153 -7.21 1.25 11.04
C GLY A 153 -5.97 0.59 11.65
N ILE A 154 -5.01 0.02 10.88
CA ILE A 154 -3.86 -0.71 11.48
C ILE A 154 -2.99 0.16 12.39
N ARG A 155 -2.88 1.46 12.07
CA ARG A 155 -2.04 2.37 12.86
C ARG A 155 -2.63 2.59 14.24
N GLU A 156 -3.94 2.78 14.31
CA GLU A 156 -4.73 3.02 15.51
C GLU A 156 -4.59 1.83 16.47
N ARG A 157 -4.82 0.61 15.99
CA ARG A 157 -4.64 -0.62 16.80
C ARG A 157 -3.18 -0.84 17.23
N THR A 158 -2.22 -0.57 16.35
CA THR A 158 -0.80 -0.78 16.71
C THR A 158 -0.28 0.31 17.67
N LEU A 159 -0.84 1.53 17.65
CA LEU A 159 -0.45 2.63 18.54
C LEU A 159 -0.79 2.37 20.02
N GLN A 160 -1.79 1.53 20.30
CA GLN A 160 -2.23 1.19 21.65
C GLN A 160 -1.30 0.20 22.38
N LEU A 161 -0.38 -0.47 21.66
CA LEU A 161 0.52 -1.45 22.26
C LEU A 161 1.86 -0.84 22.71
N PRO A 162 2.39 -1.22 23.89
CA PRO A 162 3.72 -0.83 24.34
C PRO A 162 4.78 -1.34 23.37
N ARG A 163 5.63 -0.44 22.87
CA ARG A 163 6.64 -0.73 21.85
C ARG A 163 7.89 0.06 22.08
N SER A 164 9.04 -0.53 21.76
CA SER A 164 10.31 0.19 21.76
C SER A 164 10.29 1.36 20.76
N LYS A 165 11.14 2.37 20.99
CA LYS A 165 11.31 3.52 20.08
C LYS A 165 11.66 3.06 18.65
N THR A 166 12.46 2.00 18.54
CA THR A 166 12.88 1.40 17.27
C THR A 166 11.72 0.76 16.54
N GLU A 167 10.90 -0.02 17.23
CA GLU A 167 9.73 -0.67 16.63
C GLU A 167 8.66 0.32 16.21
N ARG A 168 8.40 1.35 17.03
CA ARG A 168 7.46 2.42 16.69
C ARG A 168 7.88 3.13 15.40
N ARG A 169 9.16 3.50 15.29
CA ARG A 169 9.71 4.10 14.05
C ARG A 169 9.54 3.17 12.85
N ARG A 170 9.95 1.90 12.96
CA ARG A 170 9.86 0.93 11.85
C ARG A 170 8.41 0.67 11.41
N SER A 171 7.47 0.67 12.36
CA SER A 171 6.04 0.51 12.07
C SER A 171 5.48 1.73 11.34
N ASN A 172 5.82 2.93 11.81
CA ASN A 172 5.31 4.18 11.24
C ASN A 172 5.93 4.52 9.88
N SER A 173 7.15 4.03 9.61
CA SER A 173 7.84 4.26 8.34
C SER A 173 7.32 3.39 7.20
N TRP A 174 6.58 2.31 7.50
CA TRP A 174 6.01 1.46 6.47
C TRP A 174 4.67 2.04 5.95
N SER A 175 4.54 2.11 4.63
CA SER A 175 3.37 2.67 3.95
C SER A 175 2.59 1.56 3.24
N PHE A 176 1.87 0.75 4.03
CA PHE A 176 0.95 -0.28 3.52
C PHE A 176 -0.08 0.34 2.56
N TYR A 177 -0.63 1.48 2.95
CA TYR A 177 -1.57 2.24 2.13
C TYR A 177 -1.02 2.56 0.74
N GLN A 178 0.22 3.02 0.63
CA GLN A 178 0.83 3.30 -0.67
C GLN A 178 0.98 2.04 -1.54
N LEU A 179 1.37 0.91 -0.93
CA LEU A 179 1.49 -0.35 -1.67
C LEU A 179 0.12 -0.82 -2.19
N ARG A 180 -0.92 -0.74 -1.35
CA ARG A 180 -2.32 -0.99 -1.75
C ARG A 180 -2.75 -0.10 -2.91
N SER A 181 -2.60 1.22 -2.79
CA SER A 181 -2.96 2.14 -3.88
C SER A 181 -2.21 1.81 -5.17
N PHE A 182 -0.96 1.33 -5.07
CA PHE A 182 -0.18 0.93 -6.23
C PHE A 182 -0.63 -0.38 -6.86
N LEU A 183 -1.14 -1.33 -6.07
CA LEU A 183 -1.79 -2.52 -6.59
C LEU A 183 -3.09 -2.15 -7.29
N GLU A 184 -3.93 -1.33 -6.66
CA GLU A 184 -5.24 -0.90 -7.19
C GLU A 184 -5.10 -0.21 -8.55
N TYR A 185 -4.29 0.86 -8.66
CA TYR A 185 -4.20 1.58 -9.95
C TYR A 185 -3.55 0.73 -11.04
N LYS A 186 -2.58 -0.13 -10.71
CA LYS A 186 -1.96 -1.02 -11.70
C LYS A 186 -2.88 -2.15 -12.08
N GLY A 187 -3.66 -2.65 -11.14
CA GLY A 187 -4.72 -3.62 -11.42
C GLY A 187 -5.67 -3.07 -12.47
N ILE A 188 -6.20 -1.87 -12.26
CA ILE A 188 -7.03 -1.15 -13.24
C ILE A 188 -6.28 -1.00 -14.58
N GLN A 189 -5.02 -0.59 -14.55
CA GLN A 189 -4.23 -0.38 -15.77
C GLN A 189 -4.03 -1.66 -16.60
N PHE A 190 -3.94 -2.83 -15.96
CA PHE A 190 -3.67 -4.11 -16.61
C PHE A 190 -4.87 -5.06 -16.65
N GLY A 191 -6.05 -4.63 -16.17
CA GLY A 191 -7.27 -5.46 -16.16
C GLY A 191 -7.23 -6.57 -15.10
N VAL A 192 -6.43 -6.40 -14.05
CA VAL A 192 -6.37 -7.32 -12.91
C VAL A 192 -7.23 -6.74 -11.79
N GLU A 193 -8.26 -7.47 -11.40
CA GLU A 193 -9.10 -7.07 -10.26
C GLU A 193 -8.31 -7.21 -8.95
N VAL A 194 -8.43 -6.21 -8.07
CA VAL A 194 -7.81 -6.19 -6.74
C VAL A 194 -8.92 -6.05 -5.72
N ILE A 195 -9.10 -7.06 -4.88
CA ILE A 195 -10.14 -7.13 -3.86
C ILE A 195 -9.54 -6.99 -2.46
N ALA A 196 -10.21 -6.24 -1.60
CA ALA A 196 -9.86 -6.13 -0.20
C ALA A 196 -10.69 -7.12 0.62
N VAL A 197 -10.03 -7.95 1.43
CA VAL A 197 -10.69 -8.92 2.33
C VAL A 197 -10.64 -8.45 3.79
N PRO A 198 -11.64 -8.76 4.62
CA PRO A 198 -11.58 -8.47 6.05
C PRO A 198 -10.37 -9.17 6.72
N PRO A 199 -9.65 -8.51 7.63
CA PRO A 199 -8.44 -9.07 8.27
C PRO A 199 -8.74 -10.07 9.39
N ALA A 200 -10.00 -10.50 9.57
CA ALA A 200 -10.41 -11.29 10.72
C ALA A 200 -9.90 -12.73 10.62
N TRP A 201 -9.14 -13.19 11.63
CA TRP A 201 -8.67 -14.57 11.82
C TRP A 201 -7.71 -15.15 10.77
N THR A 202 -7.37 -14.41 9.71
CA THR A 202 -6.44 -14.83 8.64
C THR A 202 -5.08 -15.30 9.15
N SER A 203 -4.57 -14.68 10.22
CA SER A 203 -3.26 -15.00 10.82
C SER A 203 -3.31 -16.11 11.87
N GLN A 204 -4.51 -16.53 12.29
CA GLN A 204 -4.73 -17.51 13.37
C GLN A 204 -5.35 -18.82 12.86
N THR A 205 -5.95 -18.82 11.69
CA THR A 205 -6.59 -20.01 11.09
C THR A 205 -5.59 -20.80 10.25
N CYS A 206 -5.63 -22.13 10.30
CA CYS A 206 -4.82 -22.98 9.42
C CYS A 206 -5.42 -23.04 8.02
N HIS A 207 -4.61 -22.77 6.99
CA HIS A 207 -5.09 -22.80 5.60
C HIS A 207 -5.46 -24.20 5.08
N GLN A 208 -5.02 -25.27 5.74
CA GLN A 208 -5.32 -26.65 5.31
C GLN A 208 -6.63 -27.18 5.88
N CYS A 209 -6.90 -26.93 7.16
CA CYS A 209 -8.03 -27.54 7.89
C CYS A 209 -8.97 -26.54 8.56
N LEU A 210 -8.71 -25.24 8.42
CA LEU A 210 -9.51 -24.13 8.96
C LEU A 210 -9.64 -24.08 10.49
N HIS A 211 -8.88 -24.92 11.21
CA HIS A 211 -8.81 -24.85 12.67
C HIS A 211 -7.90 -23.70 13.12
N ILE A 212 -8.21 -23.14 14.29
CA ILE A 212 -7.33 -22.17 14.95
C ILE A 212 -6.00 -22.85 15.29
N GLY A 213 -4.89 -22.19 15.02
CA GLY A 213 -3.55 -22.66 15.36
C GLY A 213 -2.82 -21.69 16.29
N LEU A 214 -1.60 -22.08 16.63
CA LEU A 214 -0.68 -21.27 17.43
C LEU A 214 0.28 -20.55 16.49
N ARG A 215 0.28 -19.22 16.58
CA ARG A 215 1.26 -18.37 15.90
C ARG A 215 2.35 -17.95 16.89
N SER A 216 3.59 -18.29 16.58
CA SER A 216 4.78 -17.79 17.26
C SER A 216 5.69 -17.13 16.24
N ASP A 217 5.66 -15.80 16.21
CA ASP A 217 6.44 -14.97 15.28
C ASP A 217 6.21 -15.27 13.80
N LYS A 218 7.15 -16.00 13.18
CA LYS A 218 7.15 -16.42 11.77
C LYS A 218 6.65 -17.84 11.58
N ARG A 219 6.42 -18.57 12.66
CA ARG A 219 5.95 -19.94 12.59
C ARG A 219 4.48 -20.00 12.97
N PHE A 220 3.75 -20.79 12.21
CA PHE A 220 2.41 -21.21 12.53
C PHE A 220 2.42 -22.72 12.76
N LYS A 221 1.70 -23.18 13.78
CA LYS A 221 1.45 -24.60 14.03
C LYS A 221 -0.04 -24.81 14.22
N CYS A 222 -0.63 -25.68 13.40
CA CYS A 222 -2.00 -26.13 13.60
C CYS A 222 -2.09 -26.98 14.88
N ILE A 223 -3.11 -26.75 15.71
CA ILE A 223 -3.34 -27.56 16.92
C ILE A 223 -4.19 -28.80 16.65
N ASN A 224 -4.86 -28.88 15.48
CA ASN A 224 -5.60 -30.06 15.09
C ASN A 224 -4.61 -31.19 14.76
N GLU A 225 -4.60 -32.23 15.58
CA GLU A 225 -3.69 -33.37 15.47
C GLU A 225 -3.80 -34.08 14.11
N ALA A 226 -5.00 -34.15 13.53
CA ALA A 226 -5.21 -34.77 12.21
C ALA A 226 -4.58 -33.98 11.05
N CYS A 227 -4.37 -32.67 11.21
CA CYS A 227 -3.71 -31.83 10.21
C CYS A 227 -2.21 -31.66 10.52
N SER A 228 -1.89 -31.28 11.76
CA SER A 228 -0.52 -31.07 12.26
C SER A 228 0.37 -30.16 11.40
N TRP A 229 -0.22 -29.37 10.49
CA TRP A 229 0.55 -28.51 9.59
C TRP A 229 1.35 -27.48 10.38
N SER A 230 2.61 -27.29 9.99
CA SER A 230 3.45 -26.22 10.50
C SER A 230 4.30 -25.59 9.40
N GLY A 231 4.51 -24.28 9.48
CA GLY A 231 5.22 -23.56 8.43
C GLY A 231 5.30 -22.05 8.67
N ASP A 232 5.58 -21.31 7.60
CA ASP A 232 5.65 -19.85 7.63
C ASP A 232 4.25 -19.26 7.85
N ALA A 233 4.11 -18.44 8.90
CA ALA A 233 2.85 -17.84 9.32
C ALA A 233 2.30 -16.81 8.31
N ASP A 234 3.16 -16.13 7.57
CA ASP A 234 2.76 -15.15 6.56
C ASP A 234 2.34 -15.87 5.26
N PHE A 235 2.97 -17.01 4.94
CA PHE A 235 2.48 -17.88 3.87
C PHE A 235 1.10 -18.44 4.20
N ASN A 236 0.89 -18.93 5.43
CA ASN A 236 -0.42 -19.36 5.89
C ASN A 236 -1.47 -18.23 5.80
N GLY A 237 -1.11 -17.02 6.23
CA GLY A 237 -1.95 -15.82 6.09
C GLY A 237 -2.33 -15.56 4.64
N SER A 238 -1.35 -15.57 3.73
CA SER A 238 -1.58 -15.35 2.29
C SER A 238 -2.52 -16.39 1.66
N LYS A 239 -2.45 -17.66 2.10
CA LYS A 239 -3.37 -18.72 1.65
C LYS A 239 -4.80 -18.50 2.18
N ASN A 240 -4.95 -18.08 3.43
CA ASN A 240 -6.26 -17.74 3.98
C ASN A 240 -6.88 -16.53 3.28
N ILE A 241 -6.09 -15.49 3.01
CA ILE A 241 -6.52 -14.31 2.24
C ILE A 241 -7.01 -14.73 0.85
N ALA A 242 -6.29 -15.63 0.17
CA ALA A 242 -6.69 -16.16 -1.12
C ALA A 242 -8.04 -16.89 -1.02
N ALA A 243 -8.21 -17.76 -0.02
CA ALA A 243 -9.45 -18.52 0.19
C ALA A 243 -10.67 -17.60 0.45
N ILE A 244 -10.51 -16.56 1.28
CA ILE A 244 -11.56 -15.55 1.49
C ILE A 244 -11.84 -14.79 0.19
N GLY A 245 -10.79 -14.44 -0.56
CA GLY A 245 -10.91 -13.77 -1.84
C GLY A 245 -11.71 -14.58 -2.86
N VAL A 246 -11.49 -15.90 -2.96
CA VAL A 246 -12.28 -16.80 -3.82
C VAL A 246 -13.76 -16.72 -3.47
N ASN A 247 -14.11 -16.73 -2.18
CA ASN A 247 -15.50 -16.62 -1.75
C ASN A 247 -16.12 -15.29 -2.16
N LEU A 248 -15.39 -14.18 -2.06
CA LEU A 248 -15.89 -12.86 -2.49
C LEU A 248 -16.06 -12.73 -4.00
N VAL A 249 -15.18 -13.35 -4.79
CA VAL A 249 -15.30 -13.37 -6.27
C VAL A 249 -16.49 -14.23 -6.71
N ASN A 250 -16.72 -15.36 -6.04
CA ASN A 250 -17.78 -16.30 -6.38
C ASN A 250 -19.14 -15.94 -5.78
N SER A 251 -19.19 -15.05 -4.79
CA SER A 251 -20.45 -14.59 -4.23
C SER A 251 -21.19 -13.78 -5.30
N PRO A 252 -22.48 -14.06 -5.58
CA PRO A 252 -23.29 -13.13 -6.36
C PRO A 252 -23.16 -11.75 -5.69
N ARG A 253 -22.93 -10.70 -6.47
CA ARG A 253 -22.73 -9.32 -5.99
C ARG A 253 -24.03 -8.75 -5.38
N GLY A 254 -24.50 -9.38 -4.31
CA GLY A 254 -25.72 -9.10 -3.58
C GLY A 254 -25.57 -9.57 -2.14
N SER A 255 -25.67 -8.62 -1.22
CA SER A 255 -25.94 -8.76 0.22
C SER A 255 -24.99 -9.66 1.04
N ASN A 256 -24.12 -9.00 1.81
CA ASN A 256 -23.42 -9.48 3.01
C ASN A 256 -23.82 -10.88 3.49
N CYS A 257 -22.91 -11.86 3.36
CA CYS A 257 -23.04 -13.15 4.02
C CYS A 257 -21.76 -13.51 4.78
N LEU A 258 -21.48 -12.73 5.82
CA LEU A 258 -20.80 -13.18 7.03
C LEU A 258 -21.37 -12.38 8.21
N CYS A 259 -22.61 -12.66 8.60
CA CYS A 259 -23.05 -12.43 9.97
C CYS A 259 -24.25 -13.31 10.29
N CYS A 260 -24.27 -13.80 11.53
CA CYS A 260 -25.46 -14.26 12.22
C CYS A 260 -26.58 -13.21 12.03
N VAL A 261 -27.82 -13.67 11.87
CA VAL A 261 -28.99 -12.82 11.62
C VAL A 261 -29.17 -11.85 12.79
N LEU A 262 -28.68 -10.61 12.65
CA LEU A 262 -29.13 -9.51 13.49
C LEU A 262 -30.40 -8.97 12.83
N SER A 263 -31.50 -9.08 13.59
CA SER A 263 -32.85 -8.67 13.24
C SER A 263 -32.87 -7.30 12.56
N VAL A 264 -33.42 -7.29 11.35
CA VAL A 264 -33.69 -6.08 10.57
C VAL A 264 -34.91 -5.41 11.17
N ASP A 265 -34.76 -4.21 11.71
CA ASP A 265 -35.91 -3.37 12.02
C ASP A 265 -36.34 -2.58 10.77
N SER A 266 -37.65 -2.47 10.59
CA SER A 266 -38.36 -2.29 9.31
C SER A 266 -38.39 -0.85 8.78
N SER A 267 -37.36 -0.05 9.01
CA SER A 267 -37.27 1.32 8.50
C SER A 267 -36.11 1.47 7.51
N GLY A 268 -36.41 1.36 6.21
CA GLY A 268 -35.46 1.44 5.10
C GLY A 268 -34.80 2.81 4.88
N LEU A 269 -34.04 3.31 5.86
CA LEU A 269 -33.24 4.53 5.77
C LEU A 269 -31.83 4.28 6.31
N LEU A 270 -30.82 4.39 5.42
CA LEU A 270 -29.40 4.43 5.79
C LEU A 270 -29.12 5.73 6.57
N LYS A 271 -29.18 5.69 7.90
CA LYS A 271 -28.60 6.74 8.74
C LYS A 271 -27.08 6.56 8.83
N ALA A 272 -26.35 7.57 8.36
CA ALA A 272 -24.96 7.77 8.69
C ALA A 272 -24.82 7.89 10.21
N HIS A 273 -23.87 7.16 10.81
CA HIS A 273 -23.54 7.34 12.22
C HIS A 273 -22.97 8.75 12.43
N THR A 274 -23.78 9.59 13.07
CA THR A 274 -23.37 10.84 13.71
C THR A 274 -22.47 10.53 14.91
N VAL A 275 -21.24 11.03 14.88
CA VAL A 275 -20.41 11.23 16.07
C VAL A 275 -21.05 12.35 16.90
N PRO A 276 -21.09 12.28 18.24
CA PRO A 276 -21.68 13.34 19.05
C PRO A 276 -20.89 14.64 18.94
N ASP A 277 -21.67 15.69 18.78
CA ASP A 277 -21.35 17.11 18.78
C ASP A 277 -20.42 17.52 19.93
N ARG A 278 -19.29 18.17 19.58
CA ARG A 278 -18.65 19.24 20.36
C ARG A 278 -17.89 20.19 19.44
N GLY A 279 -18.44 21.38 19.22
CA GLY A 279 -17.65 22.59 18.98
C GLY A 279 -17.52 23.02 17.52
N SER A 280 -18.57 23.67 17.02
CA SER A 280 -18.62 24.42 15.76
C SER A 280 -17.59 25.55 15.67
N VAL A 281 -16.71 25.50 14.66
CA VAL A 281 -16.03 26.67 14.09
C VAL A 281 -16.04 26.50 12.56
N TRP A 282 -16.78 27.39 11.89
CA TRP A 282 -16.86 27.48 10.43
C TRP A 282 -15.67 28.27 9.88
N VAL A 283 -14.98 27.74 8.87
CA VAL A 283 -14.13 28.55 7.98
C VAL A 283 -14.36 28.11 6.53
N VAL A 284 -14.95 29.02 5.77
CA VAL A 284 -15.15 29.00 4.32
C VAL A 284 -13.80 29.23 3.63
N TYR A 285 -13.50 28.48 2.57
CA TYR A 285 -12.40 28.82 1.66
C TYR A 285 -12.95 29.13 0.27
N PHE A 286 -12.54 30.29 -0.25
CA PHE A 286 -12.41 30.58 -1.67
C PHE A 286 -11.22 29.81 -2.27
#